data_AF-A0A1V2A3Z0-F1
#
_entry.id   AF-A0A1V2A3Z0-F1
#
_cell.length_a   1.000
_cell.length_b   1.000
_cell.length_c   1.000
_cell.angle_alpha   90.00
_cell.angle_beta   90.00
_cell.angle_gamma   90.00
#
_symmetry.space_group_name_H-M   'P 1'
#
loop_
_entity.id
_entity.type
_entity.pdbx_description
1 polymer ?
#
loop_
_entity_poly.entity_id
_entity_poly.type
_entity_poly.pdbx_seq_one_letter_code
_entity_poly.pdbx_strand_id
1 'polypeptide(L)'
;MTRINEKNVFSIAIFLFGLLIFSATLELRNDIALIPKIMSICLVLFSGWQMVYDLFPGIKERLKKKEKKEQILQNDTVARVEDEREEKEIVKKRYLFIGWMILFISLVYVTSMIWGILISMFLYLKWISGESWKMTVLYSAGVTLFIYLTFVVGFEIYYFL
;
A
#
# COMPACT_ATOMS: atom_id res chain seq x y z
N MET A 1 -18.29 -16.40 14.01
CA MET A 1 -17.39 -17.14 13.11
C MET A 1 -16.78 -16.16 12.12
N THR A 2 -15.52 -15.80 12.32
CA THR A 2 -14.74 -15.00 11.36
C THR A 2 -14.47 -15.86 10.13
N ARG A 3 -15.18 -15.61 9.03
CA ARG A 3 -14.81 -16.21 7.73
C ARG A 3 -13.56 -15.46 7.26
N ILE A 4 -12.42 -16.14 7.23
CA ILE A 4 -11.20 -15.59 6.62
C ILE A 4 -11.49 -15.45 5.13
N ASN A 5 -11.70 -14.21 4.70
CA ASN A 5 -11.86 -13.84 3.30
C ASN A 5 -10.57 -13.17 2.80
N GLU A 6 -10.33 -13.16 1.50
CA GLU A 6 -9.15 -12.57 0.86
C GLU A 6 -8.96 -11.09 1.25
N LYS A 7 -10.08 -10.35 1.40
CA LYS A 7 -10.08 -8.96 1.88
C LYS A 7 -9.48 -8.84 3.28
N ASN A 8 -9.78 -9.79 4.16
CA ASN A 8 -9.26 -9.82 5.53
C ASN A 8 -7.76 -10.15 5.52
N VAL A 9 -7.34 -11.13 4.71
CA VAL A 9 -5.91 -11.49 4.56
C VAL A 9 -5.10 -10.28 4.08
N PHE A 10 -5.59 -9.56 3.06
CA PHE A 10 -4.93 -8.35 2.55
C PHE A 10 -4.79 -7.27 3.63
N SER A 11 -5.88 -6.96 4.34
CA SER A 11 -5.87 -5.93 5.39
C SER A 11 -5.01 -6.31 6.59
N ILE A 12 -4.99 -7.60 6.98
CA ILE A 12 -4.05 -8.11 7.99
C ILE A 12 -2.60 -7.97 7.51
N ALA A 13 -2.31 -8.33 6.26
CA ALA A 13 -0.96 -8.25 5.71
C ALA A 13 -0.42 -6.80 5.69
N ILE A 14 -1.24 -5.83 5.26
CA ILE A 14 -0.87 -4.41 5.30
C ILE A 14 -0.66 -3.94 6.73
N PHE A 15 -1.54 -4.34 7.66
CA PHE A 15 -1.40 -3.96 9.06
C PHE A 15 -0.11 -4.50 9.69
N LEU A 16 0.21 -5.78 9.45
CA LEU A 16 1.46 -6.39 9.90
C LEU A 16 2.68 -5.69 9.29
N PHE A 17 2.62 -5.35 8.01
CA PHE A 17 3.68 -4.59 7.36
C PHE A 17 3.84 -3.19 7.95
N GLY A 18 2.73 -2.50 8.22
CA GLY A 18 2.73 -1.21 8.90
C GLY A 18 3.37 -1.28 10.28
N LEU A 19 3.06 -2.33 11.06
CA LEU A 19 3.68 -2.58 12.36
C LEU A 19 5.18 -2.85 12.24
N LEU A 20 5.61 -3.60 11.22
CA LEU A 20 7.01 -3.88 10.95
C LEU A 20 7.77 -2.57 10.65
N ILE A 21 7.25 -1.73 9.76
CA ILE A 21 7.85 -0.42 9.47
C ILE A 21 7.87 0.43 10.74
N PHE A 22 6.76 0.50 11.48
CA PHE A 22 6.69 1.28 12.70
C PHE A 22 7.76 0.83 13.70
N SER A 23 7.91 -0.47 13.93
CA SER A 23 8.95 -1.03 14.79
C SER A 23 10.35 -0.64 14.32
N ALA A 24 10.65 -0.76 13.03
CA ALA A 24 11.94 -0.37 12.46
C ALA A 24 12.21 1.14 12.64
N THR A 25 11.17 1.98 12.58
CA THR A 25 11.33 3.43 12.80
C THR A 25 11.55 3.82 14.25
N LEU A 26 11.21 2.97 15.23
CA LEU A 26 11.45 3.26 16.65
C LEU A 26 12.94 3.24 17.00
N GLU A 27 13.74 2.42 16.32
CA GLU A 27 15.20 2.30 16.51
C GLU A 27 15.98 3.48 15.91
N LEU A 28 15.36 4.29 15.05
CA LEU A 28 16.00 5.44 14.43
C LEU A 28 16.14 6.61 15.41
N ARG A 29 17.27 7.32 15.31
CA ARG A 29 17.57 8.54 16.09
C ARG A 29 16.48 9.60 15.89
N ASN A 30 16.02 10.21 16.99
CA ASN A 30 14.85 11.10 17.00
C ASN A 30 14.91 12.28 16.02
N ASP A 31 16.11 12.82 15.75
CA ASP A 31 16.28 13.99 14.88
C ASP A 31 15.94 13.71 13.41
N ILE A 32 16.17 12.48 12.96
CA ILE A 32 15.97 12.05 11.55
C ILE A 32 14.67 11.25 11.42
N ALA A 33 14.24 10.61 12.52
CA ALA A 33 13.14 9.67 12.51
C ALA A 33 11.75 10.30 12.55
N LEU A 34 11.64 11.62 12.76
CA LEU A 34 10.33 12.27 13.00
C LEU A 34 9.36 12.04 11.83
N ILE A 35 9.81 12.22 10.59
CA ILE A 35 8.97 12.02 9.40
C ILE A 35 8.61 10.53 9.22
N PRO A 36 9.56 9.57 9.21
CA PRO A 36 9.24 8.14 9.16
C PRO A 36 8.31 7.66 10.28
N LYS A 37 8.46 8.18 11.51
CA LYS A 37 7.61 7.85 12.66
C LYS A 37 6.18 8.33 12.44
N ILE A 38 5.96 9.57 11.99
CA ILE A 38 4.61 10.07 11.70
C ILE A 38 3.95 9.24 10.59
N MET A 39 4.68 8.97 9.51
CA MET A 39 4.15 8.18 8.39
C MET A 39 3.78 6.75 8.79
N SER A 40 4.63 6.10 9.58
CA SER A 40 4.36 4.73 10.05
C SER A 40 3.20 4.69 11.06
N ILE A 41 3.08 5.68 11.95
CA ILE A 41 1.90 5.81 12.83
C ILE A 41 0.62 5.95 12.01
N CYS A 42 0.59 6.86 11.03
CA CYS A 42 -0.57 7.02 10.15
C CYS A 42 -0.91 5.72 9.43
N LEU A 43 0.10 5.03 8.88
CA LEU A 43 -0.08 3.75 8.19
C LEU A 43 -0.69 2.69 9.12
N VAL A 44 -0.17 2.53 10.34
CA VAL A 44 -0.68 1.57 11.33
C VAL A 44 -2.11 1.91 11.73
N LEU A 45 -2.43 3.19 11.95
CA LEU A 45 -3.78 3.62 12.31
C LEU A 45 -4.79 3.34 11.20
N PHE A 46 -4.49 3.74 9.96
CA PHE A 46 -5.40 3.52 8.83
C PHE A 46 -5.55 2.04 8.48
N SER A 47 -4.44 1.30 8.45
CA SER A 47 -4.49 -0.14 8.16
C SER A 47 -5.14 -0.94 9.28
N GLY A 48 -4.94 -0.55 10.54
CA GLY A 48 -5.59 -1.16 11.70
C GLY A 48 -7.10 -0.92 11.67
N TRP A 49 -7.51 0.32 11.37
CA TRP A 49 -8.91 0.66 11.16
C TRP A 49 -9.53 -0.18 10.03
N GLN A 50 -8.88 -0.23 8.86
CA GLN A 50 -9.32 -1.05 7.73
C GLN A 50 -9.44 -2.53 8.11
N MET A 51 -8.45 -3.08 8.82
CA MET A 51 -8.46 -4.46 9.29
C MET A 51 -9.65 -4.75 10.20
N VAL A 52 -9.98 -3.85 11.14
CA VAL A 52 -11.16 -4.00 12.02
C VAL A 52 -12.45 -4.04 11.20
N TYR A 53 -12.61 -3.14 10.22
CA TYR A 53 -13.81 -3.12 9.37
C TYR A 53 -13.96 -4.38 8.52
N ASP A 54 -12.86 -4.94 8.04
CA ASP A 54 -12.87 -6.16 7.24
C ASP A 54 -13.05 -7.43 8.09
N LEU A 55 -12.45 -7.50 9.29
CA LEU A 55 -12.64 -8.63 10.22
C LEU A 55 -14.07 -8.70 10.80
N PHE A 56 -14.70 -7.54 11.02
CA PHE A 56 -16.00 -7.43 11.66
C PHE A 56 -17.07 -6.88 10.69
N PRO A 57 -17.52 -7.67 9.70
CA PRO A 57 -18.51 -7.23 8.71
C PRO A 57 -19.85 -6.82 9.34
N GLY A 58 -20.16 -7.29 10.55
CA GLY A 58 -21.36 -6.87 11.29
C GLY A 58 -21.41 -5.36 11.61
N ILE A 59 -20.26 -4.68 11.69
CA ILE A 59 -20.20 -3.21 11.83
C ILE A 59 -20.57 -2.54 10.50
N LYS A 60 -20.04 -3.08 9.39
CA LYS A 60 -20.30 -2.62 8.02
C LYS A 60 -21.77 -2.81 7.63
N GLU A 61 -22.37 -3.94 7.99
CA GLU A 61 -23.79 -4.20 7.74
C GLU A 61 -24.71 -3.26 8.54
N ARG A 62 -24.35 -2.90 9.78
CA ARG A 62 -25.14 -1.93 10.57
C ARG A 62 -25.09 -0.51 10.00
N LEU A 63 -23.96 -0.12 9.39
CA LEU A 63 -23.82 1.15 8.68
C LEU A 63 -24.58 1.14 7.33
N LYS A 64 -24.37 0.10 6.51
CA LYS A 64 -25.07 -0.04 5.22
C LYS A 64 -26.58 -0.21 5.36
N LYS A 65 -27.08 -0.84 6.44
CA LYS A 65 -28.53 -0.98 6.68
C LYS A 65 -29.19 0.37 7.01
N LYS A 66 -28.41 1.39 7.39
CA LYS A 66 -28.89 2.77 7.55
C LYS A 66 -29.00 3.49 6.20
N GLU A 67 -28.07 3.27 5.27
CA GLU A 67 -28.09 3.85 3.91
C GLU A 67 -29.07 3.12 2.95
N LYS A 68 -29.17 1.79 3.06
CA LYS A 68 -30.01 0.98 2.14
C LYS A 68 -31.52 1.20 2.33
N LYS A 69 -31.95 1.96 3.35
CA LYS A 69 -33.36 2.34 3.51
C LYS A 69 -33.78 3.47 2.56
N GLU A 70 -32.84 4.12 1.85
CA GLU A 70 -33.12 5.22 0.90
C GLU A 70 -32.95 4.84 -0.58
N GLN A 71 -32.38 3.67 -0.92
CA GLN A 71 -32.00 3.33 -2.31
C GLN A 71 -32.74 2.14 -2.96
N ILE A 72 -33.86 1.65 -2.40
CA ILE A 72 -34.59 0.46 -2.94
C ILE A 72 -35.44 0.79 -4.20
N LEU A 73 -35.02 1.72 -5.05
CA LEU A 73 -35.78 2.04 -6.26
C LEU A 73 -34.87 2.45 -7.43
N GLN A 74 -34.01 1.57 -7.93
CA GLN A 74 -33.67 1.49 -9.36
C GLN A 74 -32.62 0.40 -9.67
N ASN A 75 -32.98 -0.44 -10.64
CA ASN A 75 -32.09 -1.16 -11.56
C ASN A 75 -31.31 -2.38 -11.05
N ASP A 76 -32.04 -3.48 -10.82
CA ASP A 76 -31.49 -4.84 -10.93
C ASP A 76 -31.65 -5.33 -12.36
N THR A 77 -30.54 -5.70 -13.03
CA THR A 77 -30.31 -6.99 -13.74
C THR A 77 -29.11 -6.90 -14.70
N VAL A 78 -28.72 -5.72 -15.19
CA VAL A 78 -27.56 -5.58 -16.13
C VAL A 78 -26.22 -5.32 -15.42
N ALA A 79 -26.23 -4.70 -14.23
CA ALA A 79 -25.02 -4.34 -13.48
C ALA A 79 -24.25 -5.52 -12.86
N ARG A 80 -24.82 -6.73 -12.83
CA ARG A 80 -24.22 -7.88 -12.12
C ARG A 80 -23.01 -8.50 -12.81
N VAL A 81 -22.88 -8.38 -14.13
CA VAL A 81 -21.81 -9.05 -14.89
C VAL A 81 -20.57 -8.16 -15.02
N GLU A 82 -20.74 -6.83 -15.05
CA GLU A 82 -19.61 -5.88 -15.00
C GLU A 82 -18.98 -5.84 -13.60
N ASP A 83 -19.79 -5.84 -12.54
CA ASP A 83 -19.33 -5.80 -11.14
C ASP A 83 -18.48 -7.04 -10.76
N GLU A 84 -18.82 -8.24 -11.26
CA GLU A 84 -18.00 -9.44 -11.02
C GLU A 84 -16.65 -9.44 -11.75
N ARG A 85 -16.55 -8.81 -12.93
CA ARG A 85 -15.27 -8.66 -13.63
C ARG A 85 -14.38 -7.63 -12.95
N GLU A 86 -14.95 -6.50 -12.55
CA GLU A 86 -14.24 -5.46 -11.81
C GLU A 86 -13.75 -5.98 -10.45
N GLU A 87 -14.57 -6.76 -9.73
CA GLU A 87 -14.16 -7.32 -8.43
C GLU A 87 -12.97 -8.29 -8.57
N LYS A 88 -12.94 -9.12 -9.62
CA LYS A 88 -11.81 -10.02 -9.91
C LYS A 88 -10.53 -9.26 -10.29
N GLU A 89 -10.64 -8.18 -11.05
CA GLU A 89 -9.48 -7.35 -11.38
C GLU A 89 -8.90 -6.64 -10.16
N ILE A 90 -9.76 -6.14 -9.27
CA ILE A 90 -9.35 -5.52 -8.00
C ILE A 90 -8.60 -6.53 -7.13
N VAL A 91 -9.09 -7.76 -7.02
CA VAL A 91 -8.44 -8.84 -6.26
C VAL A 91 -7.06 -9.16 -6.84
N LYS A 92 -6.94 -9.28 -8.16
CA LYS A 92 -5.64 -9.53 -8.82
C LYS A 92 -4.63 -8.41 -8.54
N LYS A 93 -5.05 -7.14 -8.60
CA LYS A 93 -4.21 -5.98 -8.28
C LYS A 93 -3.73 -6.01 -6.83
N ARG A 94 -4.57 -6.43 -5.87
CA ARG A 94 -4.19 -6.57 -4.45
C ARG A 94 -3.09 -7.60 -4.23
N TYR A 95 -3.20 -8.78 -4.85
CA TYR A 95 -2.16 -9.80 -4.74
C TYR A 95 -0.85 -9.37 -5.40
N LEU A 96 -0.92 -8.72 -6.58
CA LEU A 96 0.25 -8.11 -7.23
C LEU A 96 0.92 -7.07 -6.33
N PHE A 97 0.14 -6.25 -5.63
CA PHE A 97 0.66 -5.25 -4.70
C PHE A 97 1.39 -5.91 -3.50
N ILE A 98 0.81 -6.95 -2.88
CA ILE A 98 1.49 -7.69 -1.80
C ILE A 98 2.80 -8.30 -2.31
N GLY A 99 2.76 -8.96 -3.47
CA GLY A 99 3.96 -9.56 -4.07
C GLY A 99 5.04 -8.52 -4.37
N TRP A 100 4.63 -7.35 -4.87
CA TRP A 100 5.51 -6.22 -5.09
C TRP A 100 6.11 -5.65 -3.79
N MET A 101 5.34 -5.58 -2.70
CA MET A 101 5.86 -5.16 -1.41
C MET A 101 6.94 -6.11 -0.88
N ILE A 102 6.70 -7.43 -0.96
CA ILE A 102 7.69 -8.44 -0.54
C ILE A 102 8.96 -8.32 -1.39
N LEU A 103 8.80 -8.13 -2.70
CA LEU A 103 9.90 -7.89 -3.62
C LEU A 103 10.67 -6.61 -3.26
N PHE A 104 9.97 -5.52 -2.93
CA PHE A 104 10.58 -4.26 -2.52
C PHE A 104 11.44 -4.42 -1.26
N ILE A 105 10.90 -5.08 -0.22
CA ILE A 105 11.66 -5.36 1.01
C ILE A 105 12.90 -6.18 0.69
N SER A 106 12.75 -7.22 -0.13
CA SER A 106 13.86 -8.10 -0.53
C SER A 106 14.94 -7.33 -1.30
N LEU A 107 14.54 -6.43 -2.21
CA LEU A 107 15.45 -5.56 -2.95
C LEU A 107 16.20 -4.61 -2.03
N VAL A 108 15.50 -3.94 -1.10
CA VAL A 108 16.12 -3.03 -0.12
C VAL A 108 17.06 -3.77 0.82
N TYR A 109 16.80 -5.05 1.11
CA TYR A 109 17.68 -5.87 1.95
C TYR A 109 18.97 -6.30 1.22
N VAL A 110 18.88 -6.61 -0.08
CA VAL A 110 20.02 -7.11 -0.88
C VAL A 110 20.83 -5.98 -1.53
N THR A 111 20.22 -4.83 -1.78
CA THR A 111 20.84 -3.67 -2.45
C THR A 111 20.79 -2.43 -1.56
N SER A 112 21.36 -1.30 -1.99
CA SER A 112 21.18 -0.05 -1.25
C SER A 112 19.74 0.47 -1.37
N MET A 113 19.28 1.21 -0.35
CA MET A 113 17.91 1.74 -0.29
C MET A 113 17.52 2.51 -1.56
N ILE A 114 18.45 3.30 -2.11
CA ILE A 114 18.21 4.11 -3.32
C ILE A 114 18.00 3.21 -4.55
N TRP A 115 18.86 2.21 -4.75
CA TRP A 115 18.72 1.26 -5.86
C TRP A 115 17.47 0.40 -5.72
N GLY A 116 17.16 -0.04 -4.50
CA GLY A 116 15.95 -0.78 -4.19
C GLY A 116 14.68 0.00 -4.54
N ILE A 117 14.62 1.29 -4.17
CA ILE A 117 13.51 2.17 -4.54
C ILE A 117 13.44 2.35 -6.05
N LEU A 118 14.54 2.65 -6.74
CA LEU A 118 14.56 2.89 -8.18
C LEU A 118 14.06 1.67 -8.96
N ILE A 119 14.61 0.48 -8.68
CA ILE A 119 14.23 -0.78 -9.34
C ILE A 119 12.77 -1.12 -9.03
N SER A 120 12.35 -0.98 -7.76
CA SER A 120 10.99 -1.28 -7.34
C SER A 120 9.96 -0.36 -7.97
N MET A 121 10.22 0.96 -8.03
CA MET A 121 9.37 1.94 -8.72
C MET A 121 9.27 1.65 -10.21
N PHE A 122 10.40 1.31 -10.84
CA PHE A 122 10.42 0.96 -12.25
C PHE A 122 9.54 -0.26 -12.54
N LEU A 123 9.68 -1.33 -11.74
CA LEU A 123 8.85 -2.52 -11.85
C LEU A 123 7.37 -2.22 -11.56
N TYR A 124 7.07 -1.42 -10.55
CA TYR A 124 5.70 -1.03 -10.21
C TYR A 124 5.01 -0.33 -11.38
N LEU A 125 5.62 0.74 -11.90
CA LEU A 125 5.04 1.52 -12.98
C LEU A 125 4.92 0.70 -14.26
N LYS A 126 5.91 -0.16 -14.55
CA LYS A 126 5.89 -0.95 -15.77
C LYS A 126 4.89 -2.10 -15.74
N TRP A 127 4.84 -2.86 -14.64
CA TRP A 127 4.02 -4.08 -14.56
C TRP A 127 2.64 -3.85 -13.96
N ILE A 128 2.51 -2.99 -12.95
CA ILE A 128 1.25 -2.80 -12.23
C ILE A 128 0.47 -1.64 -12.84
N SER A 129 1.13 -0.51 -13.11
CA SER A 129 0.47 0.67 -13.67
C SER A 129 0.31 0.62 -15.20
N GLY A 130 1.08 -0.23 -15.88
CA GLY A 130 1.04 -0.37 -17.35
C GLY A 130 1.51 0.88 -18.09
N GLU A 131 2.32 1.71 -17.44
CA GLU A 131 2.73 3.01 -17.98
C GLU A 131 3.67 2.89 -19.19
N SER A 132 3.71 3.97 -19.98
CA SER A 132 4.64 4.05 -21.11
C SER A 132 6.10 4.05 -20.61
N TRP A 133 7.01 3.50 -21.42
CA TRP A 133 8.44 3.39 -21.06
C TRP A 133 9.07 4.75 -20.73
N LYS A 134 8.69 5.80 -21.47
CA LYS A 134 9.19 7.16 -21.25
C LYS A 134 8.76 7.71 -19.89
N MET A 135 7.47 7.55 -19.54
CA MET A 135 6.94 8.01 -18.26
C MET A 135 7.51 7.21 -17.09
N THR A 136 7.65 5.89 -17.27
CA THR A 136 8.23 5.01 -16.24
C THR A 136 9.65 5.43 -15.87
N VAL A 137 10.51 5.66 -16.86
CA VAL A 137 11.89 6.13 -16.62
C VAL A 137 11.89 7.53 -16.00
N LEU A 138 11.07 8.45 -16.51
CA LEU A 138 11.03 9.82 -16.03
C LEU A 138 10.58 9.91 -14.56
N TYR A 139 9.52 9.20 -14.17
CA TYR A 139 9.03 9.19 -12.80
C TYR A 139 9.98 8.47 -11.86
N SER A 140 10.49 7.30 -12.23
CA SER A 140 11.43 6.56 -11.38
C SER A 140 12.73 7.35 -11.16
N ALA A 141 13.30 7.94 -12.21
CA ALA A 141 14.49 8.79 -12.09
C ALA A 141 14.19 10.07 -11.30
N GLY A 142 13.06 10.74 -11.56
CA GLY A 142 12.66 11.97 -10.87
C GLY A 142 12.44 11.78 -9.37
N VAL A 143 11.72 10.72 -8.99
CA VAL A 143 11.51 10.38 -7.56
C VAL A 143 12.83 9.98 -6.90
N THR A 144 13.66 9.19 -7.57
CA THR A 144 14.97 8.80 -7.03
C THR A 144 15.88 10.00 -6.84
N LEU A 145 15.90 10.92 -7.80
CA LEU A 145 16.65 12.18 -7.72
C LEU A 145 16.13 13.06 -6.58
N PHE A 146 14.82 13.19 -6.43
CA PHE A 146 14.21 13.94 -5.33
C PHE A 146 14.61 13.36 -3.98
N ILE A 147 14.50 12.04 -3.81
CA ILE A 147 14.94 11.34 -2.58
C ILE A 147 16.43 11.58 -2.34
N TYR A 148 17.27 11.45 -3.36
CA TYR A 148 18.71 11.71 -3.23
C TYR A 148 18.98 13.15 -2.75
N LEU A 149 18.36 14.15 -3.37
CA LEU A 149 18.53 15.55 -2.98
C LEU A 149 18.05 15.80 -1.55
N THR A 150 16.87 15.30 -1.17
CA THR A 150 16.33 15.50 0.17
C THR A 150 17.20 14.82 1.24
N PHE A 151 17.55 13.54 1.04
CA PHE A 151 18.22 12.75 2.08
C PHE A 151 19.74 12.87 2.08
N VAL A 152 20.38 12.88 0.91
CA VAL A 152 21.85 12.95 0.82
C VAL A 152 22.33 14.40 0.88
N VAL A 153 21.69 15.32 0.15
CA VAL A 153 22.13 16.73 0.14
C VAL A 153 21.47 17.54 1.26
N GLY A 154 20.18 17.34 1.53
CA GLY A 154 19.44 18.11 2.52
C GLY A 154 19.73 17.68 3.97
N PHE A 155 19.74 16.38 4.22
CA PHE A 155 19.94 15.83 5.57
C PHE A 155 21.35 15.27 5.81
N GLU A 156 22.24 15.27 4.81
CA GLU A 156 23.60 14.72 4.87
C GLU A 156 23.65 13.25 5.35
N ILE A 157 22.60 12.47 5.06
CA ILE A 157 22.54 11.06 5.44
C ILE A 157 23.10 10.20 4.31
N TYR A 158 24.31 9.70 4.52
CA TYR A 158 24.95 8.77 3.60
C TYR A 158 24.44 7.35 3.85
N TYR A 159 23.38 6.96 3.15
CA TYR A 159 22.86 5.58 3.13
C TYR A 159 23.70 4.61 2.27
N PHE A 160 24.94 5.01 1.92
CA PHE A 160 25.86 4.19 1.14
C PHE A 160 26.64 3.28 2.08
N LEU A 161 26.24 2.02 2.12
CA LEU A 161 27.08 0.90 2.55
C LEU A 161 27.54 0.17 1.29
#